data_AF-A0A919MNC1-F1
#
_entry.id   AF-A0A919MNC1-F1
#
_cell.length_a   1.000
_cell.length_b   1.000
_cell.length_c   1.000
_cell.angle_alpha   90.00
_cell.angle_beta   90.00
_cell.angle_gamma   90.00
#
_symmetry.space_group_name_H-M   'P 1'
#
loop_
_entity.id
_entity.type
_entity.pdbx_description
1 polymer ?
#
loop_
_entity_poly.entity_id
_entity_poly.type
_entity_poly.pdbx_seq_one_letter_code
_entity_poly.pdbx_strand_id
1 'polypeptide(L)'
;MAPARMADNDSEDDLTYGRRLRRARLAKQWSQLQLAHRIREVGAKHRGVAALHSLLIMISKWENDRKRPNQYSLHLIAAALEIDVTSLGLPVDRDFVF
;
A
#
# COMPACT_ATOMS: atom_id res chain seq x y z
N MET A 1 -6.76 19.86 33.21
CA MET A 1 -6.30 18.66 32.48
C MET A 1 -7.46 18.20 31.63
N ALA A 2 -7.46 18.49 30.33
CA ALA A 2 -8.54 18.18 29.40
C ALA A 2 -8.02 17.15 28.38
N PRO A 3 -8.78 16.10 28.04
CA PRO A 3 -8.36 15.17 27.00
C PRO A 3 -8.42 15.88 25.64
N ALA A 4 -7.31 15.82 24.91
CA ALA A 4 -7.21 16.29 23.54
C ALA A 4 -8.22 15.53 22.68
N ARG A 5 -9.10 16.27 22.00
CA ARG A 5 -10.05 15.78 21.01
C ARG A 5 -9.29 14.98 19.95
N MET A 6 -9.55 13.67 19.88
CA MET A 6 -9.22 12.84 18.73
C MET A 6 -9.87 13.48 17.49
N ALA A 7 -9.04 14.06 16.63
CA ALA A 7 -9.42 14.46 15.29
C ALA A 7 -9.45 13.18 14.41
N ASP A 8 -10.37 12.26 14.70
CA ASP A 8 -10.72 11.15 13.81
C ASP A 8 -11.85 11.60 12.85
N ASN A 9 -11.64 12.74 12.19
CA ASN A 9 -12.55 13.26 11.19
C ASN A 9 -11.81 13.61 9.89
N ASP A 10 -10.76 12.84 9.57
CA ASP A 10 -10.35 12.65 8.18
C ASP A 10 -11.38 11.68 7.59
N SER A 11 -12.39 12.20 6.89
CA SER A 11 -13.26 11.37 6.06
C SER A 11 -12.37 10.46 5.22
N GLU A 12 -12.58 9.14 5.29
CA GLU A 12 -11.69 8.17 4.61
C GLU A 12 -11.56 8.46 3.11
N ASP A 13 -12.57 9.12 2.54
CA ASP A 13 -12.61 9.61 1.17
C ASP A 13 -11.51 10.63 0.82
N ASP A 14 -11.07 11.50 1.74
CA ASP A 14 -10.08 12.56 1.47
C ASP A 14 -8.62 12.10 1.63
N LEU A 15 -8.39 10.86 2.09
CA LEU A 15 -7.04 10.34 2.26
C LEU A 15 -6.41 10.03 0.90
N THR A 16 -5.23 10.60 0.63
CA THR A 16 -4.41 10.25 -0.53
C THR A 16 -4.00 8.77 -0.51
N TYR A 17 -3.72 8.21 -1.68
CA TYR A 17 -3.23 6.84 -1.82
C TYR A 17 -2.03 6.55 -0.88
N GLY A 18 -1.03 7.45 -0.84
CA GLY A 18 0.15 7.27 -0.02
C GLY A 18 -0.17 7.19 1.47
N ARG A 19 -1.10 8.02 1.95
CA ARG A 19 -1.60 7.96 3.33
C ARG A 19 -2.36 6.67 3.62
N ARG A 20 -3.24 6.23 2.71
CA ARG A 20 -3.99 4.96 2.85
C ARG A 20 -3.04 3.76 2.90
N LEU A 21 -2.06 3.70 2.01
CA LEU A 21 -1.01 2.67 2.01
C LEU A 21 -0.24 2.66 3.33
N ARG A 22 0.23 3.83 3.77
CA ARG A 22 0.98 3.96 5.02
C ARG A 22 0.14 3.52 6.22
N ARG A 23 -1.15 3.92 6.27
CA ARG A 23 -2.09 3.52 7.32
C ARG A 23 -2.31 2.00 7.32
N ALA A 24 -2.55 1.39 6.16
CA ALA A 24 -2.73 -0.06 6.03
C ALA A 24 -1.49 -0.83 6.50
N ARG A 25 -0.28 -0.36 6.13
CA ARG A 25 0.97 -0.96 6.61
C ARG A 25 1.13 -0.83 8.13
N LEU A 26 0.85 0.35 8.69
CA LEU A 26 0.98 0.60 10.12
C LEU A 26 -0.09 -0.13 10.95
N ALA A 27 -1.28 -0.38 10.39
CA ALA A 27 -2.30 -1.20 11.03
C ALA A 27 -1.84 -2.65 11.26
N LYS A 28 -0.96 -3.16 10.38
CA LYS A 28 -0.28 -4.46 10.58
C LYS A 28 1.01 -4.36 11.41
N GLN A 29 1.35 -3.17 11.92
CA GLN A 29 2.60 -2.90 12.64
C GLN A 29 3.85 -3.23 11.82
N TRP A 30 3.76 -3.10 10.49
CA TRP A 30 4.87 -3.42 9.60
C TRP A 30 5.75 -2.21 9.31
N SER A 31 7.05 -2.42 9.23
CA SER A 31 8.01 -1.54 8.57
C SER A 31 7.87 -1.62 7.04
N GLN A 32 8.43 -0.64 6.32
CA GLN A 32 8.48 -0.70 4.85
C GLN A 32 9.24 -1.94 4.35
N LEU A 33 10.25 -2.40 5.10
CA LEU A 33 10.99 -3.63 4.80
C LEU A 33 10.11 -4.87 4.89
N GLN A 34 9.30 -5.00 5.94
CA GLN A 34 8.36 -6.12 6.08
C GLN A 34 7.33 -6.13 4.94
N LEU A 35 6.80 -4.97 4.56
CA LEU A 35 5.90 -4.86 3.40
C LEU A 35 6.63 -5.27 2.10
N ALA A 36 7.87 -4.84 1.90
CA ALA A 36 8.65 -5.20 0.71
C ALA A 36 8.90 -6.72 0.62
N HIS A 37 9.22 -7.36 1.74
CA HIS A 37 9.32 -8.83 1.82
C HIS A 37 7.99 -9.49 1.45
N ARG A 38 6.88 -8.99 1.98
CA ARG A 38 5.58 -9.61 1.74
C ARG A 38 5.11 -9.45 0.30
N ILE A 39 5.33 -8.29 -0.31
CA ILE A 39 5.11 -8.06 -1.75
C ILE A 39 5.95 -9.05 -2.58
N ARG A 40 7.19 -9.31 -2.17
CA ARG A 40 8.06 -10.26 -2.85
C ARG A 40 7.59 -11.70 -2.72
N GLU A 41 7.09 -12.10 -1.56
CA GLU A 41 6.55 -13.44 -1.35
C GLU A 41 5.28 -13.67 -2.17
N VAL A 42 4.41 -12.67 -2.29
CA VAL A 42 3.21 -12.75 -3.14
C VAL A 42 3.61 -12.77 -4.62
N GLY A 43 4.46 -11.84 -5.06
CA GLY A 43 4.84 -11.71 -6.47
C GLY A 43 5.69 -12.86 -7.00
N ALA A 44 6.35 -13.63 -6.13
CA ALA A 44 7.12 -14.82 -6.52
C ALA A 44 6.27 -15.88 -7.22
N LYS A 45 4.94 -15.87 -7.03
CA LYS A 45 4.00 -16.81 -7.63
C LYS A 45 3.55 -16.45 -9.04
N HIS A 46 3.81 -15.22 -9.51
CA HIS A 46 3.18 -14.68 -10.71
C HIS A 46 4.17 -14.47 -11.86
N ARG A 47 4.98 -13.39 -11.86
CA ARG A 47 5.90 -13.09 -12.98
C ARG A 47 7.22 -12.44 -12.56
N GLY A 48 7.71 -12.83 -11.38
CA GLY A 48 8.94 -12.28 -10.82
C GLY A 48 8.72 -10.97 -10.08
N VAL A 49 9.68 -10.64 -9.23
CA VAL A 49 9.56 -9.52 -8.29
C VAL A 49 10.79 -8.65 -8.43
N ALA A 50 10.57 -7.32 -8.41
CA ALA A 50 11.64 -6.36 -8.24
C ALA A 50 12.52 -6.74 -7.03
N ALA A 51 13.81 -6.41 -7.12
CA ALA A 51 14.73 -6.59 -6.02
C ALA A 51 14.24 -5.86 -4.77
N LEU A 52 14.53 -6.41 -3.59
CA LEU A 52 14.05 -5.88 -2.31
C LEU A 52 14.39 -4.39 -2.11
N HIS A 53 15.60 -3.98 -2.50
CA HIS A 53 16.03 -2.58 -2.42
C HIS A 53 15.19 -1.66 -3.32
N SER A 54 14.89 -2.10 -4.54
CA SER A 54 14.01 -1.36 -5.46
C SER A 54 12.59 -1.25 -4.91
N LEU A 55 12.06 -2.30 -4.29
CA LEU A 55 10.75 -2.28 -3.64
C LEU A 55 10.70 -1.28 -2.49
N LEU A 56 11.73 -1.22 -1.65
CA LEU A 56 11.81 -0.22 -0.57
C LEU A 56 11.74 1.22 -1.10
N ILE A 57 12.51 1.54 -2.14
CA ILE A 57 12.47 2.86 -2.78
C ILE A 57 11.08 3.15 -3.34
N MET A 58 10.46 2.16 -3.99
CA MET A 58 9.13 2.32 -4.58
C MET A 58 8.06 2.51 -3.50
N ILE A 59 8.07 1.73 -2.43
CA ILE A 59 7.15 1.89 -1.28
C ILE A 59 7.30 3.28 -0.67
N SER A 60 8.53 3.75 -0.45
CA SER A 60 8.75 5.11 0.04
C SER A 60 8.18 6.17 -0.90
N LYS A 61 8.37 6.03 -2.23
CA LYS A 61 7.77 6.94 -3.21
C LYS A 61 6.24 6.87 -3.23
N TRP A 62 5.67 5.68 -3.06
CA TRP A 62 4.23 5.44 -3.02
C TRP A 62 3.59 6.05 -1.78
N GLU A 63 4.14 5.81 -0.59
CA GLU A 63 3.62 6.33 0.69
C GLU A 63 3.69 7.86 0.79
N ASN A 64 4.63 8.48 0.07
CA ASN A 64 4.78 9.93 0.00
C ASN A 64 4.11 10.55 -1.23
N ASP A 65 3.26 9.78 -1.95
CA ASP A 65 2.55 10.21 -3.17
C ASP A 65 3.47 10.78 -4.27
N ARG A 66 4.77 10.45 -4.23
CA ARG A 66 5.78 10.89 -5.23
C ARG A 66 5.67 10.12 -6.54
N LYS A 67 5.08 8.92 -6.50
CA LYS A 67 4.83 8.07 -7.66
C LYS A 67 3.56 7.26 -7.41
N ARG A 68 2.84 6.90 -8.46
CA ARG A 68 1.73 5.93 -8.40
C ARG A 68 2.20 4.53 -8.82
N PRO A 69 1.71 3.46 -8.20
CA PRO A 69 1.92 2.10 -8.69
C PRO A 69 1.20 1.91 -10.04
N ASN A 70 1.68 0.97 -10.85
CA ASN A 70 0.89 0.43 -11.96
C ASN A 70 -0.11 -0.61 -11.42
N GLN A 71 -1.05 -1.08 -12.25
CA GLN A 71 -2.07 -2.06 -11.83
C GLN A 71 -1.43 -3.32 -11.20
N TYR A 72 -0.42 -3.92 -11.85
CA TYR A 72 0.28 -5.08 -11.29
C TYR A 72 0.83 -4.82 -9.87
N SER A 73 1.52 -3.71 -9.67
CA SER A 73 2.06 -3.34 -8.34
C SER A 73 0.95 -3.04 -7.35
N LEU A 74 -0.13 -2.37 -7.79
CA LEU A 74 -1.29 -2.05 -6.96
C LEU A 74 -1.96 -3.32 -6.41
N HIS A 75 -2.21 -4.30 -7.28
CA HIS A 75 -2.77 -5.59 -6.89
C HIS A 75 -1.81 -6.40 -6.01
N LEU A 76 -0.50 -6.37 -6.27
CA LEU A 76 0.49 -7.00 -5.39
C LEU A 76 0.53 -6.38 -3.99
N ILE A 77 0.44 -5.06 -3.89
CA ILE A 77 0.43 -4.34 -2.60
C ILE A 77 -0.84 -4.71 -1.82
N ALA A 78 -2.00 -4.67 -2.47
CA ALA A 78 -3.27 -5.03 -1.85
C ALA A 78 -3.27 -6.49 -1.36
N ALA A 79 -2.79 -7.43 -2.20
CA ALA A 79 -2.64 -8.83 -1.84
C ALA A 79 -1.64 -9.04 -0.69
N ALA A 80 -0.51 -8.33 -0.69
CA ALA A 80 0.48 -8.39 0.40
C ALA A 80 -0.07 -7.84 1.73
N LEU A 81 -0.95 -6.85 1.66
CA LEU A 81 -1.66 -6.27 2.80
C LEU A 81 -2.95 -7.00 3.16
N GLU A 82 -3.36 -8.01 2.39
CA GLU A 82 -4.61 -8.76 2.59
C GLU A 82 -5.83 -7.83 2.72
N ILE A 83 -5.88 -6.79 1.88
CA ILE A 83 -6.99 -5.84 1.80
C ILE A 83 -7.58 -5.83 0.39
N ASP A 84 -8.80 -5.33 0.28
CA ASP A 84 -9.36 -5.03 -1.03
C ASP A 84 -8.56 -3.93 -1.74
N VAL A 85 -8.32 -4.12 -3.04
CA VAL A 85 -7.51 -3.19 -3.84
C VAL A 85 -8.16 -1.81 -3.97
N THR A 86 -9.49 -1.72 -3.91
CA THR A 86 -10.23 -0.45 -3.97
C THR A 86 -10.04 0.38 -2.70
N SER A 87 -9.74 -0.25 -1.56
CA SER A 87 -9.45 0.44 -0.30
C SER A 87 -8.23 1.36 -0.37
N LEU A 88 -7.34 1.15 -1.35
CA LEU A 88 -6.18 2.02 -1.58
C LEU A 88 -6.53 3.34 -2.30
N GLY A 89 -7.77 3.50 -2.78
CA GLY A 89 -8.26 4.78 -3.33
C GLY A 89 -7.67 5.15 -4.70
N LEU A 90 -7.11 4.19 -5.43
CA LEU A 90 -6.69 4.37 -6.82
C LEU A 90 -7.67 3.68 -7.77
N PRO A 91 -7.80 4.17 -9.02
CA PRO A 91 -8.57 3.46 -10.05
C PRO A 91 -8.03 2.04 -10.23
N VAL A 92 -8.93 1.06 -10.13
CA VAL A 92 -8.63 -0.36 -10.25
C VAL A 92 -9.16 -0.86 -11.59
N ASP A 93 -8.32 -1.56 -12.32
CA ASP A 93 -8.75 -2.33 -13.48
C ASP A 93 -9.52 -3.58 -13.00
N ARG A 94 -10.82 -3.63 -13.31
CA ARG A 94 -11.70 -4.73 -12.86
C ARG A 94 -11.41 -6.05 -13.58
N ASP A 95 -10.78 -5.97 -14.74
CA ASP A 95 -10.46 -7.13 -15.58
C ASP A 95 -9.01 -7.59 -15.37
N PHE A 96 -8.30 -7.02 -14.39
CA PHE A 96 -6.91 -7.39 -14.09
C PHE A 96 -6.80 -8.84 -13.61
N VAL A 97 -5.91 -9.59 -14.25
CA VAL A 97 -5.50 -10.94 -13.86
C VAL A 97 -3.98 -10.93 -13.61
N PHE A 98 -3.56 -11.60 -12.53
CA PHE A 98 -2.16 -11.68 -12.12
C PHE A 98 -1.23 -12.39 -13.11
#